data_AF-A0A6J4MT47-F1
#
_entry.id   AF-A0A6J4MT47-F1
#
_cell.length_a   1.000
_cell.length_b   1.000
_cell.length_c   1.000
_cell.angle_alpha   90.00
_cell.angle_beta   90.00
_cell.angle_gamma   90.00
#
_symmetry.space_group_name_H-M   'P 1'
#
loop_
_entity.id
_entity.type
_entity.pdbx_description
1 polymer ?
#
loop_
_entity_poly.entity_id
_entity_poly.type
_entity_poly.pdbx_seq_one_letter_code
_entity_poly.pdbx_strand_id
1 'polypeptide(L)'
;SLSAAFGYRAELRRAHRHLVLLWPPSLVGGIIGSILLIRLPETVFASAIPWLLITASVLLLAQRPLQRRLQAHPHAAPRRGTRAAVVFFQLLVGVYGGYFGAGIGILMLSSLAFMGISDIHEMNAVKNILAATMNGVSVVVFVAAGVVVWKYALLMAVAAILGDDAAARAARRLKPDYVRAIVVAVGFLVAAWSFRSL
;
A
#
# COMPACT_ATOMS: atom_id res chain seq x y z
N SER A 1 -1.51 -2.19 11.55
CA SER A 1 -1.20 -2.73 12.88
C SER A 1 -2.23 -2.25 13.90
N LEU A 2 -2.76 -3.14 14.75
CA LEU A 2 -3.73 -2.84 15.82
C LEU A 2 -3.27 -1.69 16.76
N SER A 3 -1.96 -1.45 16.86
CA SER A 3 -1.36 -0.29 17.54
C SER A 3 -1.83 1.07 16.98
N ALA A 4 -2.10 1.17 15.67
CA ALA A 4 -2.64 2.39 15.07
C ALA A 4 -4.12 2.63 15.43
N ALA A 5 -4.91 1.58 15.70
CA ALA A 5 -6.34 1.69 15.99
C ALA A 5 -6.63 2.21 17.42
N PHE A 6 -5.71 2.01 18.36
CA PHE A 6 -5.81 2.57 19.71
C PHE A 6 -5.14 3.94 19.85
N GLY A 7 -4.01 4.18 19.16
CA GLY A 7 -3.29 5.46 19.20
C GLY A 7 -3.98 6.60 18.43
N TYR A 8 -4.74 6.29 17.36
CA TYR A 8 -5.33 7.31 16.47
C TYR A 8 -6.87 7.43 16.59
N ARG A 9 -7.46 7.10 17.74
CA ARG A 9 -8.94 7.06 17.89
C ARG A 9 -9.62 8.41 17.63
N ALA A 10 -8.96 9.52 17.99
CA ALA A 10 -9.48 10.86 17.79
C ALA A 10 -9.37 11.29 16.32
N GLU A 11 -8.25 11.01 15.66
CA GLU A 11 -8.04 11.26 14.23
C GLU A 11 -8.96 10.39 13.37
N LEU A 12 -9.18 9.12 13.74
CA LEU A 12 -10.13 8.24 13.07
C LEU A 12 -11.56 8.77 13.11
N ARG A 13 -11.95 9.41 14.22
CA ARG A 13 -13.29 9.97 14.37
C ARG A 13 -13.49 11.18 13.45
N ARG A 14 -12.44 11.95 13.17
CA ARG A 14 -12.46 13.05 12.18
C ARG A 14 -12.48 12.51 10.75
N ALA A 15 -11.72 11.45 10.48
CA ALA A 15 -11.59 10.84 9.16
C ALA A 15 -12.67 9.82 8.80
N HIS A 16 -13.60 9.52 9.71
CA HIS A 16 -14.52 8.38 9.59
C HIS A 16 -15.31 8.41 8.28
N ARG A 17 -15.70 9.59 7.80
CA ARG A 17 -16.50 9.77 6.59
C ARG A 17 -15.70 9.39 5.33
N HIS A 18 -14.42 9.73 5.28
CA HIS A 18 -13.52 9.35 4.19
C HIS A 18 -13.16 7.88 4.25
N LEU A 19 -12.94 7.35 5.47
CA LEU A 19 -12.69 5.93 5.68
C LEU A 19 -13.88 5.09 5.18
N VAL A 20 -15.10 5.39 5.61
CA VAL A 20 -16.31 4.67 5.20
C VAL A 20 -16.55 4.76 3.69
N LEU A 21 -16.19 5.89 3.07
CA LEU A 21 -16.30 6.06 1.62
C LEU A 21 -15.27 5.20 0.85
N LEU A 22 -14.03 5.15 1.32
CA LEU A 22 -12.94 4.44 0.63
C LEU A 22 -12.80 2.97 1.02
N TRP A 23 -13.44 2.55 2.10
CA TRP A 23 -13.35 1.19 2.58
C TRP A 23 -13.95 0.17 1.60
N PRO A 24 -15.18 0.37 1.06
CA PRO A 24 -15.75 -0.54 0.06
C PRO A 24 -14.90 -0.72 -1.21
N PRO A 25 -14.43 0.33 -1.91
CA PRO A 25 -13.60 0.14 -3.10
C PRO A 25 -12.24 -0.49 -2.76
N SER A 26 -11.70 -0.26 -1.56
CA SER A 26 -10.48 -0.93 -1.10
C SER A 26 -10.69 -2.41 -0.85
N LEU A 27 -11.83 -2.77 -0.25
CA LEU A 27 -12.23 -4.16 -0.01
C LEU A 27 -12.42 -4.89 -1.33
N VAL A 28 -13.27 -4.36 -2.21
CA VAL A 28 -13.58 -4.93 -3.53
C VAL A 28 -12.32 -5.01 -4.39
N GLY A 29 -11.51 -3.95 -4.42
CA GLY A 29 -10.24 -3.94 -5.13
C GLY A 29 -9.29 -5.01 -4.59
N GLY A 30 -9.15 -5.14 -3.26
CA GLY A 30 -8.33 -6.16 -2.65
C GLY A 30 -8.74 -7.59 -3.03
N ILE A 31 -10.06 -7.87 -3.05
CA ILE A 31 -10.60 -9.15 -3.52
C ILE A 31 -10.22 -9.38 -4.98
N ILE A 32 -10.49 -8.42 -5.87
CA ILE A 32 -10.20 -8.53 -7.30
C ILE A 32 -8.71 -8.76 -7.54
N GLY A 33 -7.84 -7.97 -6.89
CA GLY A 33 -6.40 -8.09 -7.00
C GLY A 33 -5.89 -9.46 -6.54
N SER A 34 -6.41 -9.98 -5.44
CA SER A 34 -6.04 -11.29 -4.92
C SER A 34 -6.49 -12.42 -5.83
N ILE A 35 -7.72 -12.35 -6.35
CA ILE A 35 -8.23 -13.32 -7.32
C ILE A 35 -7.39 -13.27 -8.60
N LEU A 36 -7.03 -12.08 -9.08
CA LEU A 36 -6.18 -11.91 -10.25
C LEU A 36 -4.83 -12.61 -10.03
N LEU A 37 -4.24 -12.48 -8.83
CA LEU A 37 -2.98 -13.15 -8.52
C LEU A 37 -3.10 -14.68 -8.57
N ILE A 38 -4.21 -15.25 -8.08
CA ILE A 38 -4.43 -16.70 -8.06
C ILE A 38 -4.73 -17.25 -9.46
N ARG A 39 -5.46 -16.47 -10.29
CA ARG A 39 -5.94 -16.92 -11.60
C ARG A 39 -4.93 -16.72 -12.71
N LEU A 40 -3.98 -15.80 -12.55
CA LEU A 40 -2.95 -15.56 -13.56
C LEU A 40 -1.88 -16.67 -13.54
N PRO A 41 -1.39 -17.10 -14.72
CA PRO A 41 -0.25 -18.00 -14.80
C PRO A 41 0.98 -17.41 -14.11
N GLU A 42 1.80 -18.27 -13.52
CA GLU A 42 3.06 -17.87 -12.87
C GLU A 42 3.99 -17.09 -13.81
N THR A 43 3.96 -17.39 -15.11
CA THR A 43 4.74 -16.68 -16.14
C THR A 43 4.34 -15.22 -16.29
N VAL A 44 3.04 -14.93 -16.17
CA VAL A 44 2.52 -13.55 -16.24
C VAL A 44 2.93 -12.78 -14.99
N PHE A 45 2.86 -13.42 -13.81
CA PHE A 45 3.31 -12.80 -12.56
C PHE A 45 4.82 -12.54 -12.60
N ALA A 46 5.64 -13.52 -13.00
CA ALA A 46 7.09 -13.39 -13.13
C ALA A 46 7.48 -12.23 -14.08
N SER A 47 6.77 -12.10 -15.20
CA SER A 47 6.97 -11.00 -16.15
C SER A 47 6.52 -9.64 -15.60
N ALA A 48 5.58 -9.62 -14.66
CA ALA A 48 5.09 -8.40 -14.02
C ALA A 48 6.01 -7.92 -12.87
N ILE A 49 6.75 -8.81 -12.20
CA ILE A 49 7.62 -8.48 -11.05
C ILE A 49 8.55 -7.28 -11.32
N PRO A 50 9.32 -7.21 -12.44
CA PRO A 50 10.21 -6.08 -12.69
C PRO A 50 9.45 -4.74 -12.76
N TRP A 51 8.30 -4.74 -13.44
CA TRP A 51 7.45 -3.56 -13.57
C TRP A 51 6.84 -3.13 -12.24
N LEU A 52 6.43 -4.07 -11.41
CA LEU A 52 5.90 -3.82 -10.07
C LEU A 52 6.98 -3.22 -9.15
N LEU A 53 8.20 -3.76 -9.19
CA LEU A 53 9.33 -3.26 -8.41
C LEU A 53 9.76 -1.86 -8.86
N ILE A 54 9.82 -1.60 -10.16
CA ILE A 54 10.07 -0.25 -10.70
C ILE A 54 8.98 0.71 -10.25
N THR A 55 7.71 0.31 -10.38
CA THR A 55 6.57 1.14 -9.98
C THR A 55 6.65 1.49 -8.50
N ALA A 56 6.85 0.50 -7.62
CA ALA A 56 7.01 0.73 -6.19
C ALA A 56 8.20 1.65 -5.87
N SER A 57 9.34 1.47 -6.55
CA SER A 57 10.54 2.28 -6.37
C SER A 57 10.33 3.72 -6.81
N VAL A 58 9.71 3.94 -7.97
CA VAL A 58 9.37 5.25 -8.50
C VAL A 58 8.35 5.96 -7.60
N LEU A 59 7.32 5.25 -7.14
CA LEU A 59 6.37 5.80 -6.16
C LEU A 59 7.09 6.22 -4.88
N LEU A 60 8.01 5.40 -4.40
CA LEU A 60 8.78 5.70 -3.19
C LEU A 60 9.68 6.93 -3.35
N LEU A 61 10.30 7.12 -4.52
CA LEU A 61 11.01 8.36 -4.88
C LEU A 61 10.06 9.56 -4.93
N ALA A 62 8.90 9.40 -5.57
CA ALA A 62 7.88 10.44 -5.70
C ALA A 62 7.23 10.82 -4.36
N GLN A 63 7.33 9.98 -3.33
CA GLN A 63 6.67 10.19 -2.04
C GLN A 63 6.96 11.57 -1.42
N ARG A 64 8.22 12.02 -1.37
CA ARG A 64 8.56 13.33 -0.76
C ARG A 64 8.04 14.52 -1.55
N PRO A 65 8.34 14.67 -2.85
CA PRO A 65 7.82 15.80 -3.61
C PRO A 65 6.29 15.80 -3.65
N LEU A 66 5.67 14.62 -3.69
CA LEU A 66 4.22 14.48 -3.60
C LEU A 66 3.70 14.96 -2.24
N GLN A 67 4.24 14.46 -1.12
CA GLN A 67 3.85 14.93 0.22
C GLN A 67 4.02 16.44 0.38
N ARG A 68 5.12 17.03 -0.11
CA ARG A 68 5.36 18.48 -0.06
C ARG A 68 4.34 19.27 -0.88
N ARG A 69 4.04 18.81 -2.10
CA ARG A 69 3.03 19.46 -2.97
C ARG A 69 1.63 19.40 -2.36
N LEU A 70 1.27 18.26 -1.80
CA LEU A 70 -0.02 18.03 -1.14
C LEU A 70 -0.17 18.89 0.13
N GLN A 71 0.91 19.13 0.88
CA GLN A 71 0.92 20.05 2.02
C GLN A 71 0.85 21.53 1.59
N ALA A 72 1.53 21.89 0.51
CA ALA A 72 1.58 23.28 0.02
C ALA A 72 0.25 23.74 -0.60
N HIS A 73 -0.57 22.81 -1.12
CA HIS A 73 -1.86 23.12 -1.74
C HIS A 73 -2.95 22.25 -1.11
N PRO A 74 -3.49 22.64 0.06
CA PRO A 74 -4.63 21.95 0.64
C PRO A 74 -5.79 22.00 -0.37
N HIS A 75 -6.18 20.85 -0.91
CA HIS A 75 -7.27 20.80 -1.86
C HIS A 75 -8.58 21.17 -1.16
N ALA A 76 -9.32 22.12 -1.73
CA ALA A 76 -10.67 22.45 -1.30
C ALA A 76 -11.58 21.21 -1.38
N ALA A 77 -12.65 21.18 -0.57
CA ALA A 77 -13.56 20.05 -0.48
C ALA A 77 -13.97 19.52 -1.88
N PRO A 78 -13.88 18.20 -2.13
CA PRO A 78 -14.03 17.65 -3.46
C PRO A 78 -15.44 17.90 -4.02
N ARG A 79 -15.52 18.41 -5.26
CA ARG A 79 -16.77 18.48 -6.02
C ARG A 79 -17.29 17.06 -6.28
N ARG A 80 -18.60 16.91 -6.51
CA ARG A 80 -19.27 15.59 -6.68
C ARG A 80 -18.59 14.70 -7.74
N GLY A 81 -18.13 15.28 -8.86
CA GLY A 81 -17.38 14.57 -9.90
C GLY A 81 -15.98 14.13 -9.47
N THR A 82 -15.26 14.95 -8.71
CA THR A 82 -13.94 14.60 -8.14
C THR A 82 -14.06 13.43 -7.16
N ARG A 83 -15.17 13.33 -6.41
CA ARG A 83 -15.41 12.24 -5.46
C ARG A 83 -15.54 10.88 -6.16
N ALA A 84 -16.25 10.81 -7.28
CA ALA A 84 -16.39 9.57 -8.05
C ALA A 84 -15.03 9.13 -8.63
N ALA A 85 -14.24 10.07 -9.14
CA ALA A 85 -12.89 9.80 -9.64
C ALA A 85 -11.97 9.26 -8.52
N VAL A 86 -12.04 9.82 -7.31
CA VAL A 86 -11.24 9.34 -6.16
C VAL A 86 -11.66 7.93 -5.73
N VAL A 87 -12.96 7.63 -5.70
CA VAL A 87 -13.46 6.28 -5.39
C VAL A 87 -12.99 5.26 -6.42
N PHE A 88 -13.07 5.60 -7.71
CA PHE A 88 -12.58 4.74 -8.78
C PHE A 88 -11.06 4.56 -8.72
N PHE A 89 -10.31 5.63 -8.49
CA PHE A 89 -8.87 5.54 -8.27
C PHE A 89 -8.53 4.67 -7.07
N GLN A 90 -9.26 4.81 -5.95
CA GLN A 90 -9.08 3.96 -4.77
C GLN A 90 -9.36 2.48 -5.07
N LEU A 91 -10.33 2.17 -5.95
CA LEU A 91 -10.58 0.80 -6.41
C LEU A 91 -9.35 0.24 -7.13
N LEU A 92 -8.76 1.00 -8.06
CA LEU A 92 -7.53 0.60 -8.76
C LEU A 92 -6.35 0.40 -7.80
N VAL A 93 -6.22 1.30 -6.82
CA VAL A 93 -5.22 1.16 -5.74
C VAL A 93 -5.48 -0.10 -4.92
N GLY A 94 -6.75 -0.45 -4.67
CA GLY A 94 -7.15 -1.69 -4.02
C GLY A 94 -6.77 -2.93 -4.83
N VAL A 95 -7.00 -2.92 -6.15
CA VAL A 95 -6.61 -4.01 -7.06
C VAL A 95 -5.10 -4.22 -7.04
N TYR A 96 -4.34 -3.14 -7.20
CA TYR A 96 -2.88 -3.19 -7.10
C TYR A 96 -2.42 -3.64 -5.70
N GLY A 97 -3.12 -3.20 -4.64
CA GLY A 97 -2.82 -3.58 -3.27
C GLY A 97 -3.09 -5.05 -2.94
N GLY A 98 -4.16 -5.64 -3.48
CA GLY A 98 -4.43 -7.06 -3.35
C GLY A 98 -3.53 -7.94 -4.22
N TYR A 99 -3.06 -7.42 -5.35
CA TYR A 99 -2.18 -8.16 -6.26
C TYR A 99 -0.71 -8.16 -5.80
N PHE A 100 -0.18 -7.01 -5.39
CA PHE A 100 1.24 -6.85 -5.05
C PHE A 100 1.50 -6.22 -3.67
N GLY A 101 0.66 -5.29 -3.23
CA GLY A 101 0.74 -4.71 -1.88
C GLY A 101 1.88 -3.72 -1.62
N ALA A 102 2.97 -3.70 -2.42
CA ALA A 102 4.11 -2.82 -2.16
C ALA A 102 3.87 -1.38 -2.67
N GLY A 103 4.22 -0.38 -1.86
CA GLY A 103 4.11 1.04 -2.23
C GLY A 103 2.68 1.60 -2.26
N ILE A 104 1.66 0.79 -1.95
CA ILE A 104 0.23 1.18 -1.99
C ILE A 104 -0.07 2.42 -1.15
N GLY A 105 0.65 2.58 -0.03
CA GLY A 105 0.45 3.68 0.88
C GLY A 105 0.67 5.06 0.22
N ILE A 106 1.55 5.15 -0.77
CA ILE A 106 1.87 6.41 -1.46
C ILE A 106 0.75 6.78 -2.44
N LEU A 107 0.19 5.78 -3.13
CA LEU A 107 -0.99 5.97 -3.98
C LEU A 107 -2.19 6.42 -3.13
N MET A 108 -2.36 5.83 -1.96
CA MET A 108 -3.44 6.19 -1.03
C MET A 108 -3.28 7.58 -0.43
N LEU A 109 -2.04 8.01 -0.13
CA LEU A 109 -1.82 9.40 0.29
C LEU A 109 -2.27 10.39 -0.78
N SER A 110 -2.11 10.04 -2.06
CA SER A 110 -2.62 10.87 -3.17
C SER A 110 -4.15 10.91 -3.16
N SER A 111 -4.82 9.75 -3.04
CA SER A 111 -6.29 9.69 -3.00
C SER A 111 -6.87 10.47 -1.82
N LEU A 112 -6.27 10.34 -0.63
CA LEU A 112 -6.67 11.02 0.59
C LEU A 112 -6.47 12.54 0.51
N ALA A 113 -5.39 13.00 -0.11
CA ALA A 113 -5.15 14.43 -0.29
C ALA A 113 -6.15 15.06 -1.27
N PHE A 114 -6.51 14.36 -2.36
CA PHE A 114 -7.60 14.80 -3.26
C PHE A 114 -8.97 14.88 -2.57
N MET A 115 -9.14 14.19 -1.44
CA MET A 115 -10.34 14.26 -0.61
C MET A 115 -10.34 15.41 0.41
N GLY A 116 -9.30 16.25 0.41
CA GLY A 116 -9.17 17.43 1.26
C GLY A 116 -8.68 17.12 2.68
N ILE A 117 -8.11 15.94 2.94
CA ILE A 117 -7.47 15.65 4.24
C ILE A 117 -6.09 16.31 4.22
N SER A 118 -5.93 17.38 5.00
CA SER A 118 -4.67 18.11 5.12
C SER A 118 -3.78 17.60 6.27
N ASP A 119 -4.38 16.91 7.26
CA ASP A 119 -3.65 16.39 8.41
C ASP A 119 -2.96 15.07 8.06
N ILE A 120 -1.62 15.06 8.14
CA ILE A 120 -0.80 13.90 7.81
C ILE A 120 -1.00 12.72 8.77
N HIS A 121 -1.33 12.99 10.03
CA HIS A 121 -1.63 11.96 11.01
C HIS A 121 -2.96 11.28 10.67
N GLU A 122 -3.96 12.07 10.29
CA GLU A 122 -5.25 11.58 9.81
C GLU A 122 -5.11 10.74 8.53
N MET A 123 -4.35 11.24 7.55
CA MET A 123 -4.06 10.49 6.32
C MET A 123 -3.37 9.16 6.61
N ASN A 124 -2.38 9.17 7.51
CA ASN A 124 -1.66 7.94 7.87
C ASN A 124 -2.56 6.95 8.61
N ALA A 125 -3.45 7.41 9.47
CA ALA A 125 -4.41 6.56 10.17
C ALA A 125 -5.35 5.85 9.18
N VAL A 126 -5.98 6.61 8.27
CA VAL A 126 -6.88 6.06 7.24
C VAL A 126 -6.13 5.11 6.32
N LYS A 127 -4.96 5.52 5.82
CA LYS A 127 -4.10 4.70 4.96
C LYS A 127 -3.77 3.36 5.60
N ASN A 128 -3.37 3.34 6.86
CA ASN A 128 -2.98 2.12 7.56
C ASN A 128 -4.14 1.14 7.72
N ILE A 129 -5.36 1.63 7.95
CA ILE A 129 -6.56 0.78 8.08
C ILE A 129 -6.98 0.21 6.73
N LEU A 130 -7.02 1.05 5.70
CA LEU A 130 -7.37 0.61 4.36
C LEU A 130 -6.33 -0.39 3.81
N ALA A 131 -5.03 -0.16 4.04
CA ALA A 131 -3.97 -1.11 3.69
C ALA A 131 -4.07 -2.42 4.47
N ALA A 132 -4.39 -2.37 5.76
CA ALA A 132 -4.64 -3.57 6.56
C ALA A 132 -5.88 -4.34 6.07
N THR A 133 -6.91 -3.63 5.61
CA THR A 133 -8.11 -4.24 5.01
C THR A 133 -7.75 -4.98 3.73
N MET A 134 -7.04 -4.33 2.79
CA MET A 134 -6.63 -4.95 1.53
C MET A 134 -5.78 -6.20 1.77
N ASN A 135 -4.75 -6.11 2.62
CA ASN A 135 -3.89 -7.24 2.94
C ASN A 135 -4.65 -8.35 3.68
N GLY A 136 -5.50 -8.00 4.65
CA GLY A 136 -6.29 -8.97 5.41
C GLY A 136 -7.26 -9.75 4.53
N VAL A 137 -7.92 -9.07 3.59
CA VAL A 137 -8.76 -9.72 2.57
C VAL A 137 -7.92 -10.63 1.68
N SER A 138 -6.73 -10.19 1.26
CA SER A 138 -5.85 -11.02 0.42
C SER A 138 -5.48 -12.33 1.12
N VAL A 139 -5.14 -12.26 2.41
CA VAL A 139 -4.90 -13.46 3.24
C VAL A 139 -6.13 -14.37 3.27
N VAL A 140 -7.32 -13.83 3.51
CA VAL A 140 -8.57 -14.61 3.54
C VAL A 140 -8.81 -15.28 2.19
N VAL A 141 -8.62 -14.56 1.08
CA VAL A 141 -8.80 -15.09 -0.28
C VAL A 141 -7.79 -16.20 -0.59
N PHE A 142 -6.51 -16.03 -0.25
CA PHE A 142 -5.49 -17.08 -0.45
C PHE A 142 -5.78 -18.33 0.38
N VAL A 143 -6.18 -18.16 1.65
CA VAL A 143 -6.55 -19.27 2.53
C VAL A 143 -7.77 -20.01 1.98
N ALA A 144 -8.83 -19.28 1.59
CA ALA A 144 -10.05 -19.86 1.05
C ALA A 144 -9.81 -20.59 -0.29
N ALA A 145 -8.85 -20.13 -1.09
CA ALA A 145 -8.46 -20.78 -2.34
C ALA A 145 -7.58 -22.02 -2.14
N GLY A 146 -7.13 -22.33 -0.91
CA GLY A 146 -6.32 -23.51 -0.61
C GLY A 146 -4.90 -23.47 -1.18
N VAL A 147 -4.42 -22.32 -1.65
CA VAL A 147 -3.08 -22.16 -2.26
C VAL A 147 -1.98 -21.95 -1.22
N VAL A 148 -2.33 -21.85 0.07
CA VAL A 148 -1.40 -21.53 1.16
C VAL A 148 -0.72 -22.79 1.69
N VAL A 149 0.59 -22.87 1.50
CA VAL A 149 1.42 -23.90 2.15
C VAL A 149 1.80 -23.43 3.55
N TRP A 150 1.03 -23.86 4.56
CA TRP A 150 1.11 -23.40 5.96
C TRP A 150 2.52 -23.47 6.57
N LYS A 151 3.31 -24.49 6.22
CA LYS A 151 4.70 -24.63 6.69
C LYS A 151 5.55 -23.42 6.28
N TYR A 152 5.48 -23.01 5.02
CA TYR A 152 6.23 -21.86 4.52
C TYR A 152 5.57 -20.55 4.97
N ALA A 153 4.23 -20.49 4.99
CA ALA A 153 3.50 -19.31 5.40
C ALA A 153 3.83 -18.88 6.84
N LEU A 154 3.89 -19.84 7.79
CA LEU A 154 4.23 -19.53 9.19
C LEU A 154 5.68 -19.08 9.33
N LEU A 155 6.61 -19.74 8.63
CA LEU A 155 8.02 -19.35 8.63
C LEU A 155 8.22 -17.94 8.05
N MET A 156 7.58 -17.66 6.92
CA MET A 156 7.59 -16.34 6.29
C MET A 156 6.96 -15.27 7.18
N ALA A 157 5.86 -15.58 7.87
CA ALA A 157 5.21 -14.65 8.80
C ALA A 157 6.14 -14.28 9.97
N VAL A 158 6.77 -15.27 10.60
CA VAL A 158 7.71 -15.02 11.70
C VAL A 158 8.93 -14.24 11.21
N ALA A 159 9.52 -14.63 10.08
CA ALA A 159 10.66 -13.93 9.49
C ALA A 159 10.29 -12.47 9.11
N ALA A 160 9.10 -12.25 8.57
CA ALA A 160 8.62 -10.91 8.21
C ALA A 160 8.41 -10.04 9.46
N ILE A 161 7.85 -10.58 10.54
CA ILE A 161 7.64 -9.83 11.80
C ILE A 161 8.99 -9.44 12.42
N LEU A 162 9.93 -10.39 12.53
CA LEU A 162 11.27 -10.12 13.06
C LEU A 162 12.05 -9.15 12.17
N GLY A 163 11.94 -9.32 10.86
CA GLY A 163 12.55 -8.46 9.85
C GLY A 163 12.00 -7.03 9.89
N ASP A 164 10.68 -6.85 10.00
CA ASP A 164 10.04 -5.53 10.09
C ASP A 164 10.49 -4.78 11.36
N ASP A 165 10.53 -5.46 12.50
CA ASP A 165 10.97 -4.86 13.76
C ASP A 165 12.48 -4.51 13.76
N ALA A 166 13.33 -5.39 13.21
CA ALA A 166 14.75 -5.12 13.01
C ALA A 166 14.98 -3.97 12.02
N ALA A 167 14.30 -3.97 10.89
CA ALA A 167 14.37 -2.92 9.88
C ALA A 167 13.88 -1.58 10.43
N ALA A 168 12.78 -1.56 11.18
CA ALA A 168 12.26 -0.35 11.83
C ALA A 168 13.25 0.21 12.85
N ARG A 169 13.91 -0.64 13.66
CA ARG A 169 14.98 -0.22 14.58
C ARG A 169 16.17 0.38 13.86
N ALA A 170 16.63 -0.27 12.79
CA ALA A 170 17.76 0.20 11.99
C ALA A 170 17.43 1.52 11.26
N ALA A 171 16.25 1.61 10.66
CA ALA A 171 15.78 2.78 9.93
C ALA A 171 15.69 4.03 10.81
N ARG A 172 15.35 3.89 12.11
CA ARG A 172 15.34 5.01 13.06
C ARG A 172 16.71 5.64 13.31
N ARG A 173 17.80 4.92 13.03
CA ARG A 173 19.19 5.42 13.21
C ARG A 173 19.73 6.13 11.96
N LEU A 174 19.05 6.02 10.83
CA LEU A 174 19.47 6.59 9.56
C LEU A 174 18.64 7.83 9.21
N LYS A 175 19.22 8.76 8.44
CA LYS A 175 18.41 9.83 7.85
C LYS A 175 17.37 9.21 6.90
N PRO A 176 16.11 9.69 6.87
CA PRO A 176 15.06 9.09 6.05
C PRO A 176 15.39 9.04 4.55
N ASP A 177 16.27 9.93 4.07
CA ASP A 177 16.76 9.93 2.68
C ASP A 177 17.62 8.70 2.35
N TYR A 178 18.47 8.27 3.29
CA TYR A 178 19.30 7.08 3.09
C TYR A 178 18.44 5.81 3.07
N VAL A 179 17.48 5.70 4.00
CA VAL A 179 16.55 4.56 4.03
C VAL A 179 15.81 4.46 2.71
N ARG A 180 15.31 5.59 2.20
CA ARG A 180 14.65 5.64 0.90
C ARG A 180 15.59 5.23 -0.24
N ALA A 181 16.78 5.82 -0.31
CA ALA A 181 17.74 5.55 -1.37
C ALA A 181 18.12 4.05 -1.41
N ILE A 182 18.29 3.43 -0.24
CA ILE A 182 18.58 1.99 -0.13
C ILE A 182 17.41 1.17 -0.68
N VAL A 183 16.17 1.43 -0.24
CA VAL A 183 15.00 0.67 -0.71
C VAL A 183 14.81 0.81 -2.21
N VAL A 184 15.01 2.02 -2.75
CA VAL A 184 14.92 2.29 -4.19
C VAL A 184 16.04 1.57 -4.96
N ALA A 185 17.28 1.63 -4.47
CA ALA A 185 18.41 0.95 -5.10
C ALA A 185 18.19 -0.56 -5.13
N VAL A 186 17.76 -1.15 -4.01
CA VAL A 186 17.41 -2.59 -3.95
C VAL A 186 16.28 -2.91 -4.92
N GLY A 187 15.22 -2.09 -4.97
CA GLY A 187 14.10 -2.30 -5.90
C GLY A 187 14.54 -2.29 -7.37
N PHE A 188 15.38 -1.33 -7.78
CA PHE A 188 15.92 -1.30 -9.14
C PHE A 188 16.91 -2.43 -9.42
N LEU A 189 17.76 -2.80 -8.47
CA LEU A 189 18.71 -3.91 -8.61
C LEU A 189 17.98 -5.24 -8.81
N VAL A 190 16.96 -5.51 -7.99
CA VAL A 190 16.15 -6.73 -8.12
C VAL A 190 15.36 -6.69 -9.43
N ALA A 191 14.77 -5.56 -9.80
CA ALA A 191 14.08 -5.42 -11.08
C ALA A 191 15.01 -5.70 -12.27
N ALA A 192 16.22 -5.14 -12.27
CA ALA A 192 17.22 -5.37 -13.31
C ALA A 192 17.67 -6.84 -13.37
N TRP A 193 17.83 -7.49 -12.21
CA TRP A 193 18.12 -8.92 -12.16
C TRP A 193 16.96 -9.75 -12.70
N SER A 194 15.72 -9.44 -12.34
CA SER A 194 14.53 -10.13 -12.84
C SER A 194 14.34 -9.98 -14.35
N PHE A 195 14.69 -8.83 -14.93
CA PHE A 195 14.71 -8.67 -16.40
C PHE A 195 15.72 -9.58 -17.10
N ARG A 196 16.83 -9.91 -16.44
CA ARG A 196 17.86 -10.81 -17.01
C ARG A 196 17.45 -12.28 -16.95
N SER A 197 16.53 -12.63 -16.06
CA SER A 197 16.04 -14.02 -15.85
C SER A 197 14.75 -14.36 -16.61
N LEU A 198 14.14 -13.39 -17.30
CA LEU A 198 12.98 -13.56 -18.18
C LEU A 198 13.44 -13.94 -19.59
#